data_AF-A0A419KFP2-F1
#
_entry.id   AF-A0A419KFP2-F1
#
_cell.length_a   1.000
_cell.length_b   1.000
_cell.length_c   1.000
_cell.angle_alpha   90.00
_cell.angle_beta   90.00
_cell.angle_gamma   90.00
#
_symmetry.space_group_name_H-M   'P 1'
#
loop_
_entity.id
_entity.type
_entity.pdbx_description
1 polymer ?
#
loop_
_entity_poly.entity_id
_entity_poly.type
_entity_poly.pdbx_seq_one_letter_code
_entity_poly.pdbx_strand_id
1 'polypeptide(L)'
;MDKYLNLTQTIEKEVSERAGEAIEERKSIKELLQGKALKALEEARALLDKSVEALLKKDYMELKRNLWLASSNTEYAAFLLAKTLGEKPRITLKNPVKGEGDLDGLLAYSIQNLEEAYFNLKRGGNLEAYKLVKTTRLTLTKLLELLEKKK
;
A
#
# COMPACT_ATOMS: atom_id res chain seq x y z
N MET A 1 -23.35 -7.26 -52.70
CA MET A 1 -23.01 -6.32 -51.60
C MET A 1 -22.88 -7.02 -50.26
N ASP A 2 -23.40 -8.25 -50.08
CA ASP A 2 -23.46 -8.93 -48.77
C ASP A 2 -22.12 -9.39 -48.18
N LYS A 3 -21.09 -9.61 -49.01
CA LYS A 3 -19.80 -10.14 -48.55
C LYS A 3 -19.01 -9.15 -47.68
N TYR A 4 -19.16 -7.85 -47.94
CA TYR A 4 -18.52 -6.79 -47.16
C TYR A 4 -19.25 -6.55 -45.84
N LEU A 5 -20.58 -6.58 -45.85
CA LEU A 5 -21.42 -6.41 -44.65
C LEU A 5 -21.13 -7.50 -43.61
N ASN A 6 -21.00 -8.75 -44.07
CA ASN A 6 -20.67 -9.90 -43.23
C ASN A 6 -19.24 -9.83 -42.66
N LEU A 7 -18.30 -9.28 -43.42
CA LEU A 7 -16.92 -9.06 -42.96
C LEU A 7 -16.86 -8.00 -41.85
N THR A 8 -17.58 -6.88 -42.02
CA THR A 8 -17.67 -5.82 -40.99
C THR A 8 -18.31 -6.32 -39.71
N GLN A 9 -19.40 -7.09 -39.79
CA GLN A 9 -20.04 -7.67 -38.60
C GLN A 9 -19.13 -8.67 -37.86
N THR A 10 -18.32 -9.43 -38.61
CA THR A 10 -17.35 -10.36 -38.03
C THR A 10 -16.24 -9.61 -37.29
N ILE A 11 -15.69 -8.55 -37.89
CA ILE A 11 -14.64 -7.72 -37.28
C ILE A 11 -15.17 -7.01 -36.02
N GLU A 12 -16.38 -6.43 -36.07
CA GLU A 12 -16.98 -5.76 -34.92
C GLU A 12 -17.19 -6.72 -33.74
N LYS A 13 -17.62 -7.95 -34.03
CA LYS A 13 -17.78 -9.00 -33.02
C LYS A 13 -16.44 -9.40 -32.39
N GLU A 14 -15.42 -9.67 -33.21
CA GLU A 14 -14.07 -10.03 -32.71
C GLU A 14 -13.43 -8.91 -31.88
N VAL A 15 -13.60 -7.64 -32.28
CA VAL A 15 -13.11 -6.49 -31.52
C VAL A 15 -13.83 -6.37 -30.19
N SER A 16 -15.15 -6.58 -30.16
CA SER A 16 -15.95 -6.55 -28.93
C SER A 16 -15.56 -7.68 -27.97
N GLU A 17 -15.36 -8.90 -28.47
CA GLU A 17 -14.93 -10.06 -27.67
C GLU A 17 -13.55 -9.83 -27.06
N ARG A 18 -12.56 -9.39 -27.87
CA ARG A 18 -11.21 -9.06 -27.38
C ARG A 18 -11.22 -7.92 -26.36
N ALA A 19 -12.08 -6.92 -26.54
CA ALA A 19 -12.23 -5.84 -25.56
C ALA A 19 -12.78 -6.38 -24.24
N GLY A 20 -13.75 -7.30 -24.28
CA GLY A 20 -14.28 -7.99 -23.10
C GLY A 20 -13.22 -8.80 -22.35
N GLU A 21 -12.44 -9.60 -23.06
CA GLU A 21 -11.33 -10.38 -22.49
C GLU A 21 -10.29 -9.48 -21.80
N ALA A 22 -9.90 -8.39 -22.46
CA ALA A 22 -8.93 -7.44 -21.90
C ALA A 22 -9.48 -6.70 -20.66
N ILE A 23 -10.79 -6.46 -20.58
CA ILE A 23 -11.42 -5.85 -19.40
C ILE A 23 -11.38 -6.82 -18.22
N GLU A 24 -11.72 -8.10 -18.43
CA GLU A 24 -11.70 -9.08 -17.35
C GLU A 24 -10.29 -9.43 -16.89
N GLU A 25 -9.32 -9.50 -17.81
CA GLU A 25 -7.92 -9.68 -17.44
C GLU A 25 -7.41 -8.51 -16.57
N ARG A 26 -7.75 -7.26 -16.92
CA ARG A 26 -7.39 -6.09 -16.12
C ARG A 26 -8.04 -6.10 -14.74
N LYS A 27 -9.28 -6.57 -14.64
CA LYS A 27 -9.98 -6.70 -13.35
C LYS A 27 -9.32 -7.75 -12.46
N SER A 28 -9.01 -8.92 -13.02
CA SER A 28 -8.27 -9.99 -12.34
C SER A 28 -6.89 -9.53 -11.83
N ILE A 29 -6.15 -8.76 -12.63
CA ILE A 29 -4.86 -8.20 -12.22
C ILE A 29 -5.03 -7.23 -11.05
N LYS A 30 -6.03 -6.34 -11.09
CA LYS A 30 -6.30 -5.40 -10.00
C LYS A 30 -6.63 -6.12 -8.70
N GLU A 31 -7.48 -7.14 -8.75
CA GLU A 31 -7.85 -7.95 -7.58
C GLU A 31 -6.61 -8.68 -7.00
N LEU A 32 -5.76 -9.24 -7.87
CA LEU A 32 -4.49 -9.86 -7.45
C LEU A 32 -3.55 -8.87 -6.76
N LEU A 33 -3.38 -7.67 -7.32
CA LEU A 33 -2.53 -6.63 -6.75
C LEU A 33 -3.06 -6.14 -5.40
N GLN A 34 -4.38 -5.94 -5.29
CA GLN A 34 -5.03 -5.59 -4.02
C GLN A 34 -4.84 -6.69 -2.97
N GLY A 35 -5.00 -7.96 -3.34
CA GLY A 35 -4.78 -9.10 -2.43
C GLY A 35 -3.35 -9.14 -1.89
N LYS A 36 -2.36 -8.91 -2.76
CA LYS A 36 -0.95 -8.80 -2.34
C LYS A 36 -0.69 -7.58 -1.45
N ALA A 37 -1.33 -6.45 -1.74
CA ALA A 37 -1.20 -5.24 -0.92
C ALA A 37 -1.79 -5.47 0.48
N LEU A 38 -2.96 -6.12 0.59
CA LEU A 38 -3.54 -6.50 1.88
C LEU A 38 -2.59 -7.35 2.72
N LYS A 39 -2.00 -8.38 2.12
CA LYS A 39 -1.04 -9.25 2.81
C LYS A 39 0.19 -8.48 3.31
N ALA A 40 0.74 -7.60 2.48
CA ALA A 40 1.87 -6.75 2.87
C ALA A 40 1.51 -5.80 4.02
N LEU A 41 0.28 -5.28 4.07
CA LEU A 41 -0.20 -4.45 5.19
C LEU A 41 -0.33 -5.27 6.49
N GLU A 42 -0.85 -6.49 6.42
CA GLU A 42 -0.93 -7.41 7.56
C GLU A 42 0.47 -7.72 8.12
N GLU A 43 1.44 -8.02 7.25
CA GLU A 43 2.82 -8.28 7.65
C GLU A 43 3.48 -7.04 8.28
N ALA A 44 3.31 -5.86 7.67
CA ALA A 44 3.80 -4.61 8.24
C ALA A 44 3.20 -4.34 9.62
N ARG A 45 1.88 -4.53 9.78
CA ARG A 45 1.16 -4.34 11.04
C ARG A 45 1.69 -5.26 12.14
N ALA A 46 1.88 -6.54 11.84
CA ALA A 46 2.42 -7.51 12.79
C ALA A 46 3.86 -7.17 13.22
N LEU A 47 4.67 -6.62 12.32
CA LEU A 47 6.02 -6.13 12.64
C LEU A 47 5.98 -4.86 13.52
N LEU A 48 4.98 -3.99 13.36
CA LEU A 48 4.78 -2.87 14.27
C LEU A 48 4.34 -3.31 15.67
N ASP A 49 3.52 -4.35 15.80
CA ASP A 49 3.21 -4.94 17.13
C ASP A 49 4.48 -5.43 17.83
N LYS A 50 5.34 -6.17 17.10
CA LYS A 50 6.64 -6.60 17.63
C LYS A 50 7.56 -5.43 17.96
N SER A 51 7.44 -4.32 17.23
CA SER A 51 8.18 -3.08 17.52
C SER A 51 7.75 -2.46 18.85
N VAL A 52 6.45 -2.47 19.16
CA VAL A 52 5.93 -2.03 20.47
C VAL A 52 6.51 -2.90 21.58
N GLU A 53 6.47 -4.23 21.44
CA GLU A 53 7.07 -5.13 22.43
C GLU A 53 8.57 -4.88 22.65
N ALA A 54 9.33 -4.69 21.56
CA ALA A 54 10.76 -4.40 21.63
C ALA A 54 11.03 -3.06 22.31
N LEU A 55 10.22 -2.03 22.05
CA LEU A 55 10.33 -0.73 22.69
C LEU A 55 10.07 -0.82 24.21
N LEU A 56 9.02 -1.54 24.63
CA LEU A 56 8.72 -1.78 26.04
C LEU A 56 9.87 -2.51 26.76
N LYS A 57 10.51 -3.46 26.07
CA LYS A 57 11.69 -4.20 26.56
C LYS A 57 13.00 -3.41 26.45
N LYS A 58 12.98 -2.21 25.88
CA LYS A 58 14.17 -1.39 25.53
C LYS A 58 15.18 -2.12 24.64
N ASP A 59 14.72 -3.09 23.86
CA ASP A 59 15.53 -3.79 22.86
C ASP A 59 15.57 -2.97 21.57
N TYR A 60 16.47 -1.98 21.53
CA TYR A 60 16.59 -1.07 20.41
C TYR A 60 17.14 -1.73 19.14
N MET A 61 17.83 -2.87 19.24
CA MET A 61 18.31 -3.61 18.07
C MET A 61 17.15 -4.31 17.37
N GLU A 62 16.32 -5.03 18.14
CA GLU A 62 15.14 -5.70 17.60
C GLU A 62 14.07 -4.69 17.15
N LEU A 63 13.92 -3.57 17.87
CA LEU A 63 13.06 -2.47 17.44
C LEU A 63 13.46 -1.94 16.05
N LYS A 64 14.75 -1.63 15.85
CA LYS A 64 15.25 -1.17 14.55
C LYS A 64 15.01 -2.19 13.45
N ARG A 65 15.26 -3.47 13.72
CA ARG A 65 15.06 -4.56 12.77
C ARG A 65 13.58 -4.67 12.35
N ASN A 66 12.66 -4.66 13.31
CA ASN A 66 11.23 -4.74 13.03
C ASN A 66 10.71 -3.53 12.26
N LEU A 67 11.18 -2.32 12.61
CA LEU A 67 10.84 -1.10 11.86
C LEU A 67 11.34 -1.11 10.41
N TRP A 68 12.56 -1.62 10.16
CA TRP A 68 13.08 -1.77 8.80
C TRP A 68 12.22 -2.73 7.96
N LEU A 69 11.86 -3.88 8.52
CA LEU A 69 11.00 -4.86 7.84
C LEU A 69 9.58 -4.30 7.61
N ALA A 70 9.01 -3.60 8.59
CA ALA A 70 7.70 -2.96 8.45
C ALA A 70 7.73 -1.89 7.35
N SER A 71 8.81 -1.10 7.27
CA SER A 71 9.02 -0.10 6.22
C SER A 71 9.09 -0.74 4.83
N SER A 72 9.81 -1.86 4.70
CA SER A 72 9.89 -2.61 3.44
C SER A 72 8.52 -3.11 2.97
N ASN A 73 7.74 -3.73 3.85
CA ASN A 73 6.38 -4.18 3.54
C ASN A 73 5.43 -3.01 3.22
N THR A 74 5.58 -1.89 3.92
CA THR A 74 4.81 -0.66 3.66
C THR A 74 5.12 -0.07 2.27
N GLU A 75 6.39 -0.01 1.85
CA GLU A 75 6.76 0.44 0.49
C GLU A 75 6.25 -0.55 -0.57
N TYR A 76 6.32 -1.85 -0.31
CA TYR A 76 5.77 -2.86 -1.22
C TYR A 76 4.26 -2.71 -1.41
N ALA A 77 3.51 -2.52 -0.32
CA ALA A 77 2.08 -2.22 -0.39
C ALA A 77 1.80 -0.94 -1.18
N ALA A 78 2.58 0.12 -0.97
CA ALA A 78 2.44 1.38 -1.70
C ALA A 78 2.67 1.18 -3.22
N PHE A 79 3.68 0.39 -3.59
CA PHE A 79 3.98 0.06 -4.98
C PHE A 79 2.81 -0.68 -5.64
N LEU A 80 2.27 -1.70 -4.98
CA LEU A 80 1.14 -2.48 -5.50
C LEU A 80 -0.13 -1.63 -5.68
N LEU A 81 -0.40 -0.75 -4.72
CA LEU A 81 -1.53 0.19 -4.80
C LEU A 81 -1.34 1.21 -5.93
N ALA A 82 -0.14 1.75 -6.11
CA ALA A 82 0.16 2.64 -7.24
C ALA A 82 -0.01 1.94 -8.59
N LYS A 83 0.34 0.65 -8.69
CA LYS A 83 0.07 -0.17 -9.88
C LYS A 83 -1.43 -0.40 -10.09
N THR A 84 -2.17 -0.65 -9.03
CA THR A 84 -3.64 -0.81 -9.07
C THR A 84 -4.34 0.46 -9.56
N LEU A 85 -3.84 1.64 -9.15
CA LEU A 85 -4.37 2.96 -9.51
C LEU A 85 -3.97 3.42 -10.92
N GLY A 86 -3.12 2.67 -11.63
CA GLY A 86 -2.72 3.03 -13.00
C GLY A 86 -1.68 4.15 -13.08
N GLU A 87 -0.73 4.19 -12.13
CA GLU A 87 0.41 5.11 -11.96
C GLU A 87 0.29 6.11 -10.80
N LYS A 88 1.48 6.50 -10.27
CA LYS A 88 1.69 7.28 -9.04
C LYS A 88 0.72 8.46 -8.96
N PRO A 89 -0.30 8.39 -8.10
CA PRO A 89 -1.16 9.54 -7.87
C PRO A 89 -0.29 10.71 -7.39
N ARG A 90 -0.47 11.90 -7.97
CA ARG A 90 0.16 13.12 -7.44
C ARG A 90 -0.52 13.45 -6.12
N ILE A 91 0.08 12.99 -5.02
CA ILE A 91 -0.43 13.23 -3.68
C ILE A 91 0.50 14.19 -2.97
N THR A 92 -0.04 15.34 -2.57
CA THR A 92 0.60 16.19 -1.57
C THR A 92 0.36 15.55 -0.22
N LEU A 93 1.35 14.81 0.27
CA LEU A 93 1.32 14.29 1.64
C LEU A 93 1.55 15.48 2.57
N LYS A 94 0.64 15.70 3.52
CA LYS A 94 0.97 16.56 4.66
C LYS A 94 2.12 15.88 5.41
N ASN A 95 3.12 16.67 5.84
CA ASN A 95 4.17 16.15 6.70
C ASN A 95 3.55 15.37 7.87
N PRO A 96 4.20 14.28 8.33
CA PRO A 96 3.73 13.53 9.48
C PRO A 96 3.44 14.49 10.64
N VAL A 97 2.36 14.20 11.37
CA VAL A 97 1.77 15.01 12.43
C VAL A 97 2.86 15.67 13.28
N LYS A 98 2.68 16.98 13.55
CA LYS A 98 3.47 17.73 14.52
C LYS A 98 3.40 17.01 15.87
N GLY A 99 4.43 16.22 16.12
CA GLY A 99 4.71 15.46 17.34
C GLY A 99 6.21 15.17 17.28
N GLU A 100 6.99 16.06 17.88
CA GLU A 100 8.45 15.99 17.88
C GLU A 100 8.89 14.93 18.89
N GLY A 101 9.60 13.90 18.42
CA GLY A 101 10.56 13.15 19.24
C GLY A 101 10.06 11.96 20.05
N ASP A 102 8.75 11.69 20.11
CA ASP A 102 8.24 10.51 20.84
C ASP A 102 8.12 9.27 19.93
N LEU A 103 8.83 8.20 20.30
CA LEU A 103 8.79 6.91 19.60
C LEU A 103 7.43 6.24 19.76
N ASP A 104 6.81 6.36 20.95
CA ASP A 104 5.54 5.70 21.25
C ASP A 104 4.40 6.30 20.40
N GLY A 105 4.29 7.63 20.38
CA GLY A 105 3.30 8.33 19.56
C GLY A 105 3.44 8.06 18.06
N LEU A 106 4.67 8.02 17.54
CA LEU A 106 4.91 7.74 16.12
C LEU A 106 4.62 6.27 15.75
N LEU A 107 4.90 5.32 16.65
CA LEU A 107 4.52 3.91 16.48
C LEU A 107 2.99 3.74 16.47
N ALA A 108 2.30 4.30 17.47
CA ALA A 108 0.83 4.24 17.55
C ALA A 108 0.17 4.86 16.31
N TYR A 109 0.67 6.00 15.85
CA TYR A 109 0.18 6.65 14.63
C TYR A 109 0.42 5.79 13.37
N SER A 110 1.55 5.10 13.29
CA SER A 110 1.85 4.20 12.17
C SER A 110 0.92 2.98 12.17
N ILE A 111 0.66 2.42 13.35
CA ILE A 111 -0.28 1.31 13.54
C ILE A 111 -1.69 1.70 13.09
N GLN A 112 -2.21 2.82 13.57
CA GLN A 112 -3.54 3.31 13.22
C GLN A 112 -3.67 3.52 11.70
N ASN A 113 -2.69 4.15 11.06
CA ASN A 113 -2.73 4.38 9.62
C ASN A 113 -2.72 3.07 8.80
N LEU A 114 -1.95 2.06 9.21
CA LEU A 114 -1.97 0.77 8.52
C LEU A 114 -3.30 0.03 8.67
N GLU A 115 -3.90 0.11 9.85
CA GLU A 115 -5.22 -0.47 10.11
C GLU A 115 -6.31 0.23 9.28
N GLU A 116 -6.32 1.57 9.25
CA GLU A 116 -7.22 2.34 8.39
C GLU A 116 -6.96 2.06 6.91
N ALA A 117 -5.70 1.91 6.48
CA ALA A 117 -5.36 1.58 5.10
C ALA A 117 -5.92 0.20 4.70
N TYR A 118 -5.81 -0.78 5.60
CA TYR A 118 -6.36 -2.12 5.41
C TYR A 118 -7.88 -2.08 5.20
N PHE A 119 -8.60 -1.38 6.08
CA PHE A 119 -10.06 -1.26 5.96
C PHE A 119 -10.49 -0.50 4.71
N ASN A 120 -9.80 0.57 4.34
CA ASN A 120 -10.05 1.29 3.10
C ASN A 120 -9.87 0.36 1.89
N LEU A 121 -8.78 -0.42 1.86
CA LEU A 121 -8.49 -1.34 0.77
C LEU A 121 -9.54 -2.45 0.66
N LYS A 122 -9.99 -3.04 1.78
CA LYS A 122 -11.09 -4.03 1.81
C LYS A 122 -12.41 -3.48 1.26
N ARG A 123 -12.65 -2.18 1.40
CA ARG A 123 -13.84 -1.48 0.90
C ARG A 123 -13.68 -0.94 -0.53
N GLY A 124 -12.57 -1.24 -1.20
CA GLY A 124 -12.27 -0.75 -2.55
C GLY A 124 -11.68 0.67 -2.60
N GLY A 125 -11.42 1.29 -1.45
CA GLY A 125 -10.80 2.62 -1.30
C GLY A 125 -9.29 2.60 -1.55
N ASN A 126 -8.88 2.28 -2.77
CA ASN A 126 -7.46 2.15 -3.16
C ASN A 126 -6.65 3.43 -2.95
N LEU A 127 -7.25 4.59 -3.26
CA LEU A 127 -6.57 5.88 -3.17
C LEU A 127 -6.33 6.29 -1.71
N GLU A 128 -7.34 6.12 -0.87
CA GLU A 128 -7.30 6.40 0.57
C GLU A 128 -6.29 5.47 1.26
N ALA A 129 -6.33 4.18 0.95
CA ALA A 129 -5.33 3.22 1.41
C ALA A 129 -3.92 3.65 1.00
N TYR A 130 -3.71 4.04 -0.26
CA TYR A 130 -2.40 4.47 -0.74
C TYR A 130 -1.89 5.74 -0.02
N LYS A 131 -2.75 6.73 0.24
CA LYS A 131 -2.40 7.94 1.02
C LYS A 131 -1.91 7.59 2.43
N LEU A 132 -2.63 6.70 3.11
CA LEU A 132 -2.31 6.26 4.48
C LEU A 132 -1.01 5.46 4.52
N VAL A 133 -0.79 4.55 3.57
CA VAL A 133 0.45 3.78 3.45
C VAL A 133 1.65 4.69 3.21
N LYS A 134 1.52 5.68 2.31
CA LYS A 134 2.60 6.65 2.06
C LYS A 134 2.90 7.52 3.28
N THR A 135 1.87 7.94 4.01
CA THR A 135 2.02 8.67 5.28
C THR A 135 2.75 7.82 6.31
N THR A 136 2.33 6.56 6.49
CA THR A 136 2.98 5.60 7.38
C THR A 136 4.45 5.45 7.05
N ARG A 137 4.79 5.30 5.77
CA ARG A 137 6.18 5.19 5.35
C ARG A 137 7.03 6.39 5.79
N LEU A 138 6.53 7.61 5.64
CA LEU A 138 7.24 8.81 6.11
C LEU A 138 7.43 8.80 7.63
N THR A 139 6.42 8.34 8.37
CA THR A 139 6.51 8.16 9.83
C THR A 139 7.56 7.13 10.23
N LEU A 140 7.61 5.98 9.53
CA LEU A 140 8.60 4.92 9.78
C LEU A 140 10.03 5.39 9.47
N THR A 141 10.23 6.17 8.41
CA THR A 141 11.54 6.80 8.13
C THR A 141 11.95 7.71 9.29
N LYS A 142 11.04 8.55 9.79
CA LYS A 142 11.32 9.44 10.93
C LYS A 142 11.62 8.66 12.21
N LEU A 143 10.92 7.55 12.48
CA LEU A 143 11.21 6.65 13.60
C LEU A 143 12.64 6.09 13.52
N LEU A 144 13.05 5.60 12.35
CA LEU A 144 14.39 5.09 12.13
C LEU A 144 15.46 6.18 12.32
N GLU A 145 15.25 7.39 11.79
CA GLU A 145 16.14 8.54 11.99
C GLU A 145 16.30 8.92 13.48
N LEU A 146 15.20 8.92 14.24
CA LEU A 146 15.25 9.20 15.68
C LEU A 146 16.05 8.14 16.43
N LEU A 147 15.91 6.88 16.06
CA LEU A 147 16.66 5.77 16.67
C LEU A 147 18.15 5.77 16.27
N GLU A 148 18.51 6.35 15.13
CA GLU A 148 19.91 6.57 14.74
C GLU A 148 20.55 7.71 15.53
N LYS A 149 19.83 8.81 15.75
CA LYS A 149 20.32 9.97 16.54
C LYS A 149 20.47 9.72 18.04
N LYS A 150 19.83 8.68 18.58
CA LYS A 150 19.97 8.25 19.98
C LYS A 150 21.18 7.32 20.22
N LYS A 151 21.97 7.01 19.19
CA LYS A 151 23.31 6.39 19.36
C LYS A 151 24.30 7.41 19.89
#